data_AF-A0A9E3BQ20-F1
#
_entry.id   AF-A0A9E3BQ20-F1
#
_cell.length_a   1.000
_cell.length_b   1.000
_cell.length_c   1.000
_cell.angle_alpha   90.00
_cell.angle_beta   90.00
_cell.angle_gamma   90.00
#
_symmetry.space_group_name_H-M   'P 1'
#
loop_
_entity.id
_entity.type
_entity.pdbx_description
1 polymer ?
#
loop_
_entity_poly.entity_id
_entity_poly.type
_entity_poly.pdbx_seq_one_letter_code
_entity_poly.pdbx_strand_id
1 'polypeptide(L)'
;MVTQEDVESFLLRMELQHEEIGPGMWMVRTGESGAGLVVHHSPPVLVFRLKVLEVPPDQSRCTELYRRLLELNATDLVHAAYGIEE
;
A
#
# COMPACT_ATOMS: atom_id res chain seq x y z
N MET A 1 -13.45 11.61 -14.73
CA MET A 1 -12.95 11.37 -13.35
C MET A 1 -13.06 9.88 -13.13
N VAL A 2 -12.03 9.22 -12.61
CA VAL A 2 -12.07 7.76 -12.41
C VAL A 2 -13.09 7.44 -11.32
N THR A 3 -14.02 6.52 -11.60
CA THR A 3 -15.04 6.06 -10.64
C THR A 3 -14.60 4.79 -9.90
N GLN A 4 -15.38 4.35 -8.91
CA GLN A 4 -15.15 3.08 -8.23
C GLN A 4 -15.24 1.91 -9.21
N GLU A 5 -16.23 1.94 -10.12
CA GLU A 5 -16.46 0.91 -11.13
C GLU A 5 -15.32 0.86 -12.16
N ASP A 6 -14.70 2.00 -12.48
CA ASP A 6 -13.52 2.05 -13.35
C ASP A 6 -12.34 1.32 -12.70
N VAL A 7 -12.13 1.49 -11.39
CA VAL A 7 -11.05 0.80 -10.64
C VAL A 7 -11.31 -0.70 -10.59
N GLU A 8 -12.52 -1.13 -10.26
CA GLU A 8 -12.88 -2.54 -10.19
C GLU A 8 -12.77 -3.22 -11.57
N SER A 9 -13.26 -2.56 -12.63
CA SER A 9 -13.11 -3.02 -14.01
C SER A 9 -11.64 -3.19 -14.40
N PHE A 10 -10.77 -2.30 -13.91
CA PHE A 10 -9.32 -2.41 -14.14
C PHE A 10 -8.73 -3.62 -13.42
N LEU A 11 -9.05 -3.84 -12.14
CA LEU A 11 -8.56 -5.00 -11.38
C LEU A 11 -9.00 -6.33 -12.02
N LEU A 12 -10.25 -6.41 -12.48
CA LEU A 12 -10.77 -7.57 -13.21
C LEU A 12 -10.02 -7.82 -14.52
N ARG A 13 -9.79 -6.76 -15.32
CA ARG A 13 -9.04 -6.87 -16.59
C ARG A 13 -7.59 -7.29 -16.40
N MET A 14 -7.00 -6.95 -15.26
CA MET A 14 -5.64 -7.35 -14.91
C MET A 14 -5.57 -8.77 -14.33
N GLU A 15 -6.71 -9.46 -14.20
CA GLU A 15 -6.83 -10.80 -13.61
C GLU A 15 -6.23 -10.88 -12.19
N LEU A 16 -6.28 -9.76 -11.46
CA LEU A 16 -5.76 -9.69 -10.10
C LEU A 16 -6.79 -10.24 -9.13
N GLN A 17 -6.32 -11.12 -8.22
CA GLN A 17 -7.13 -11.54 -7.09
C GLN A 17 -7.36 -10.34 -6.17
N HIS A 18 -8.61 -9.91 -6.05
CA HIS A 18 -9.00 -8.80 -5.20
C HIS A 18 -10.30 -9.12 -4.45
N GLU A 19 -10.43 -8.52 -3.27
CA GLU A 19 -11.59 -8.63 -2.40
C GLU A 19 -11.96 -7.23 -1.90
N GLU A 20 -13.24 -6.85 -1.97
CA GLU A 20 -13.70 -5.60 -1.38
C GLU A 20 -13.76 -5.75 0.15
N ILE A 21 -13.00 -4.92 0.85
CA ILE A 21 -12.88 -4.93 2.33
C ILE A 21 -13.61 -3.74 2.97
N GLY A 22 -14.19 -2.87 2.15
CA GLY A 22 -15.00 -1.73 2.55
C GLY A 22 -15.35 -0.88 1.33
N PRO A 23 -16.26 0.12 1.48
CA PRO A 23 -16.72 0.91 0.34
C PRO A 23 -15.56 1.61 -0.38
N GLY A 24 -15.34 1.25 -1.66
CA GLY A 24 -14.25 1.81 -2.47
C GLY A 24 -12.85 1.36 -2.04
N MET A 25 -12.75 0.27 -1.27
CA MET A 25 -11.50 -0.28 -0.74
C MET A 25 -11.37 -1.76 -1.06
N TRP A 26 -10.25 -2.14 -1.67
CA TRP A 26 -9.97 -3.52 -2.05
C TRP A 26 -8.64 -3.99 -1.47
N MET A 27 -8.63 -5.22 -0.97
CA MET A 27 -7.40 -5.99 -0.73
C MET A 27 -7.04 -6.71 -2.02
N VAL A 28 -5.91 -6.34 -2.63
CA VAL A 28 -5.40 -6.92 -3.86
C VAL A 28 -4.17 -7.77 -3.53
N ARG A 29 -4.12 -9.01 -4.00
CA ARG A 29 -2.95 -9.87 -3.85
C ARG A 29 -2.02 -9.68 -5.04
N THR A 30 -0.76 -9.34 -4.76
CA THR A 30 0.25 -9.07 -5.80
C THR A 30 1.39 -10.10 -5.78
N GLY A 31 1.74 -10.61 -6.98
CA GLY A 31 2.87 -11.52 -7.19
C GLY A 31 2.78 -12.87 -6.47
N GLU A 32 3.86 -13.66 -6.54
CA GLU A 32 3.98 -14.94 -5.84
C GLU A 32 4.14 -14.79 -4.32
N SER A 33 4.64 -13.63 -3.86
CA SER A 33 4.82 -13.31 -2.45
C SER A 33 3.52 -13.14 -1.67
N GLY A 34 2.38 -12.96 -2.36
CA GLY A 34 1.07 -12.82 -1.72
C GLY A 34 0.92 -11.58 -0.83
N ALA A 35 1.79 -10.58 -0.98
CA ALA A 35 1.74 -9.36 -0.19
C ALA A 35 0.44 -8.61 -0.53
N GLY A 36 -0.36 -8.35 0.50
CA GLY A 36 -1.64 -7.65 0.39
C GLY A 36 -1.43 -6.17 0.15
N LEU A 37 -1.88 -5.69 -1.01
CA LEU A 37 -1.95 -4.29 -1.37
C LEU A 37 -3.37 -3.79 -1.14
N VAL A 38 -3.55 -2.87 -0.22
CA VAL A 38 -4.80 -2.15 -0.08
C VAL A 38 -4.87 -1.04 -1.11
N VAL A 39 -5.93 -1.04 -1.90
CA VAL A 39 -6.27 0.01 -2.87
C VAL A 39 -7.51 0.72 -2.37
N HIS A 40 -7.45 2.04 -2.18
CA HIS A 40 -8.59 2.84 -1.71
C HIS A 40 -8.85 3.99 -2.68
N HIS A 41 -10.03 3.97 -3.31
CA HIS A 41 -10.52 5.06 -4.13
C HIS A 41 -11.02 6.19 -3.23
N SER A 42 -10.22 7.24 -3.11
CA SER A 42 -10.53 8.43 -2.32
C SER A 42 -10.44 9.65 -3.23
N PRO A 43 -11.50 9.93 -4.02
CA PRO A 43 -11.48 10.98 -5.03
C PRO A 43 -10.93 12.32 -4.48
N PRO A 44 -10.02 12.98 -5.20
CA PRO A 44 -9.62 12.70 -6.59
C PRO A 44 -8.45 11.71 -6.74
N VAL A 45 -8.01 11.05 -5.66
CA VAL A 45 -6.82 10.19 -5.65
C VAL A 45 -7.17 8.71 -5.46
N LEU A 46 -6.22 7.86 -5.82
CA LEU A 46 -6.23 6.43 -5.49
C LEU A 46 -5.06 6.20 -4.54
N VAL A 47 -5.36 5.74 -3.33
CA VAL A 47 -4.36 5.50 -2.28
C VAL A 47 -3.98 4.03 -2.30
N PHE A 48 -2.68 3.78 -2.35
CA PHE A 48 -2.09 2.44 -2.27
C PHE A 48 -1.38 2.28 -0.92
N ARG A 49 -1.67 1.20 -0.19
CA ARG A 49 -1.00 0.85 1.06
C ARG A 49 -0.53 -0.60 1.02
N LEU A 50 0.75 -0.81 1.27
CA LEU A 50 1.37 -2.13 1.34
C LEU A 50 1.95 -2.31 2.74
N LYS A 51 1.63 -3.44 3.39
CA LYS A 51 2.33 -3.83 4.62
C LYS A 51 3.69 -4.40 4.25
N VAL A 52 4.76 -3.68 4.60
CA VAL A 52 6.13 -4.05 4.25
C VAL A 52 6.75 -4.96 5.31
N LEU A 53 6.60 -4.60 6.60
CA LEU A 53 7.19 -5.31 7.73
C LEU A 53 6.47 -4.97 9.04
N GLU A 54 6.67 -5.80 10.06
CA GLU A 54 6.35 -5.46 11.45
C GLU A 54 7.48 -4.65 12.07
N VAL A 55 7.12 -3.69 12.94
CA VAL A 55 8.10 -2.89 13.67
C VAL A 55 8.90 -3.81 14.61
N PRO A 56 10.25 -3.80 14.55
CA PRO A 56 11.07 -4.58 15.47
C PRO A 56 10.83 -4.18 16.93
N PRO A 57 10.71 -5.14 17.87
CA PRO A 57 10.48 -4.84 19.29
C PRO A 57 11.72 -4.24 19.99
N ASP A 58 12.91 -4.41 19.38
CA ASP A 58 14.15 -3.83 19.90
C ASP A 58 14.28 -2.36 19.52
N GLN A 59 14.41 -1.48 20.53
CA GLN A 59 14.42 -0.04 20.34
C GLN A 59 15.62 0.46 19.50
N SER A 60 16.78 -0.18 19.62
CA SER A 60 17.99 0.24 18.89
C SER A 60 17.83 -0.02 17.39
N ARG A 61 17.41 -1.24 17.03
CA ARG A 61 17.09 -1.63 15.65
C ARG A 61 15.94 -0.82 15.07
N CYS A 62 14.94 -0.52 15.89
CA CYS A 62 13.80 0.29 15.50
C CYS A 62 14.23 1.72 15.12
N THR A 63 15.13 2.32 15.90
CA THR A 63 15.68 3.66 15.63
C THR A 63 16.50 3.68 14.33
N GLU A 64 17.34 2.67 14.11
CA GLU A 64 18.12 2.53 12.87
C GLU A 64 17.21 2.36 11.65
N LEU A 65 16.17 1.53 11.78
CA LEU A 65 15.18 1.31 10.73
C LEU A 65 14.45 2.62 10.39
N TYR A 66 13.95 3.36 11.39
CA TYR A 66 13.23 4.61 11.15
C TYR A 66 14.09 5.65 10.46
N ARG A 67 15.35 5.79 10.86
CA ARG A 67 16.28 6.66 10.14
C ARG A 67 16.39 6.25 8.67
N ARG A 68 16.57 4.95 8.41
CA ARG A 68 16.70 4.44 7.05
C ARG A 68 15.44 4.68 6.21
N LEU A 69 14.25 4.45 6.77
CA LEU A 69 12.99 4.69 6.06
C LEU A 69 12.78 6.18 5.74
N LEU A 70 13.17 7.09 6.64
CA LEU A 70 13.11 8.53 6.38
C LEU A 70 14.10 8.97 5.31
N GLU A 71 15.31 8.40 5.27
CA GLU A 71 16.27 8.64 4.19
C GLU A 71 15.71 8.17 2.84
N LEU A 72 15.11 6.97 2.78
CA LEU A 72 14.49 6.45 1.57
C LEU A 72 13.30 7.29 1.10
N ASN A 73 12.49 7.82 2.03
CA ASN A 73 11.41 8.76 1.71
C ASN A 73 11.92 10.03 1.03
N ALA A 74 13.17 10.43 1.30
CA ALA A 74 13.76 11.64 0.72
C ALA A 74 14.45 11.40 -0.64
N THR A 75 14.89 10.18 -0.94
CA THR A 75 15.70 9.90 -2.14
C THR A 75 15.01 9.03 -3.18
N ASP A 76 14.33 7.96 -2.75
CA ASP A 76 14.02 6.83 -3.62
C ASP A 76 12.52 6.74 -3.95
N LEU A 77 11.66 7.48 -3.25
CA LEU A 77 10.22 7.45 -3.44
C LEU A 77 9.67 8.79 -3.93
N VAL A 78 9.13 8.83 -5.16
CA VAL A 78 8.59 10.06 -5.78
C VAL A 78 7.12 10.32 -5.38
N HIS A 79 6.32 9.26 -5.26
CA HIS A 79 4.88 9.33 -4.97
C HIS A 79 4.45 8.39 -3.84
N ALA A 80 5.42 7.93 -3.05
CA ALA A 80 5.20 7.01 -1.95
C ALA A 80 5.99 7.47 -0.72
N ALA A 81 5.59 6.96 0.43
CA ALA A 81 6.34 7.14 1.67
C ALA A 81 6.16 5.89 2.53
N TYR A 82 7.22 5.51 3.22
CA TYR A 82 7.14 4.62 4.36
C TYR A 82 6.50 5.33 5.54
N GLY A 83 5.61 4.63 6.23
CA GLY A 83 4.91 5.09 7.42
C GLY A 83 4.65 3.93 8.38
N ILE A 84 4.08 4.26 9.54
CA ILE A 84 3.68 3.31 10.58
C ILE A 84 2.15 3.32 10.67
N GLU A 85 1.55 2.16 10.89
CA GLU A 85 0.12 1.95 11.08
C GLU A 85 -0.13 1.42 12.50
N GLU A 86 -1.18 1.93 13.17
CA GLU A 86 -1.67 1.46 14.48
C GLU A 86 -2.78 0.41 14.33
#